data_AF-A0A9E3QJW9-F1
#
_entry.id   AF-A0A9E3QJW9-F1
#
_cell.length_a   1.000
_cell.length_b   1.000
_cell.length_c   1.000
_cell.angle_alpha   90.00
_cell.angle_beta   90.00
_cell.angle_gamma   90.00
#
_symmetry.space_group_name_H-M   'P 1'
#
loop_
_entity.id
_entity.type
_entity.pdbx_description
1 polymer ?
#
loop_
_entity_poly.entity_id
_entity_poly.type
_entity_poly.pdbx_seq_one_letter_code
_entity_poly.pdbx_strand_id
1 'polypeptide(L)'
;MPSHRSSKPKVRREDLKPGECLCDHCTGKCCRYFSLPIETPTTWDDYDAIRWYLAHGQTLVYVHKGTWYLLVQSRCKYLTPANRCAIYLDRPKICREYTTAECEYDEDWSFDKVFYTPEQLWEYAAAILPPRRRKPAPAGNGLVVLGNGPLP
;
A
#
# COMPACT_ATOMS: atom_id res chain seq x y z
N MET A 1 -8.14 -31.46 -14.31
CA MET A 1 -8.76 -30.68 -15.41
C MET A 1 -8.78 -29.21 -14.98
N PRO A 2 -8.18 -28.27 -15.73
CA PRO A 2 -8.30 -26.87 -15.40
C PRO A 2 -9.73 -26.41 -15.72
N SER A 3 -10.47 -26.06 -14.68
CA SER A 3 -11.81 -25.48 -14.80
C SER A 3 -11.68 -24.07 -15.38
N HIS A 4 -12.02 -23.90 -16.66
CA HIS A 4 -12.26 -22.60 -17.25
C HIS A 4 -13.52 -22.00 -16.61
N ARG A 5 -13.34 -21.31 -15.50
CA ARG A 5 -14.39 -20.53 -14.85
C ARG A 5 -14.65 -19.30 -15.73
N SER A 6 -15.68 -19.38 -16.56
CA SER A 6 -16.21 -18.24 -17.31
C SER A 6 -16.47 -17.08 -16.34
N SER A 7 -15.68 -16.02 -16.43
CA SER A 7 -15.87 -14.83 -15.61
C SER A 7 -17.09 -14.07 -16.15
N LYS A 8 -18.14 -13.94 -15.33
CA LYS A 8 -19.28 -13.08 -15.66
C LYS A 8 -18.78 -11.68 -16.05
N PRO A 9 -19.44 -10.99 -16.98
CA PRO A 9 -19.11 -9.61 -17.32
C PRO A 9 -19.17 -8.72 -16.08
N LYS A 10 -18.17 -7.87 -15.91
CA LYS A 10 -18.14 -6.86 -14.84
C LYS A 10 -19.14 -5.75 -15.18
N VAL A 11 -20.05 -5.44 -14.26
CA VAL A 11 -20.99 -4.30 -14.38
C VAL A 11 -20.17 -3.02 -14.27
N ARG A 12 -20.43 -1.99 -15.09
CA ARG A 12 -19.79 -0.68 -14.94
C ARG A 12 -20.68 0.24 -14.09
N ARG A 13 -20.10 1.22 -13.42
CA ARG A 13 -20.81 2.20 -12.59
C ARG A 13 -21.91 2.94 -13.36
N GLU A 14 -21.67 3.25 -14.63
CA GLU A 14 -22.65 3.93 -15.51
C GLU A 14 -23.86 3.06 -15.86
N ASP A 15 -23.73 1.73 -15.74
CA ASP A 15 -24.79 0.78 -16.09
C ASP A 15 -25.68 0.42 -14.87
N LEU A 16 -25.42 0.99 -13.68
CA LEU A 16 -26.19 0.73 -12.46
C LEU A 16 -27.59 1.35 -12.53
N LYS A 17 -28.61 0.57 -12.12
CA LYS A 17 -29.97 1.07 -12.01
C LYS A 17 -30.14 1.93 -10.76
N PRO A 18 -31.15 2.83 -10.73
CA PRO A 18 -31.49 3.58 -9.52
C PRO A 18 -31.72 2.65 -8.32
N GLY A 19 -30.98 2.87 -7.23
CA GLY A 19 -31.06 2.06 -6.01
C GLY A 19 -30.08 0.88 -5.94
N GLU A 20 -29.34 0.57 -7.01
CA GLU A 20 -28.27 -0.43 -6.98
C GLU A 20 -26.96 0.16 -6.44
N CYS A 21 -26.18 -0.66 -5.72
CA CYS A 21 -24.90 -0.24 -5.14
C CYS A 21 -23.74 -0.91 -5.89
N LEU A 22 -22.75 -0.13 -6.33
CA LEU A 22 -21.57 -0.64 -7.03
C LEU A 22 -20.81 -1.69 -6.20
N CYS A 23 -20.78 -1.50 -4.88
CA CYS A 23 -20.15 -2.44 -3.96
C CYS A 23 -20.79 -3.82 -4.02
N ASP A 24 -22.03 -3.96 -4.53
CA ASP A 24 -22.67 -5.25 -4.65
C ASP A 24 -22.02 -6.17 -5.70
N HIS A 25 -21.36 -5.56 -6.67
CA HIS A 25 -20.65 -6.20 -7.76
C HIS A 25 -19.13 -6.24 -7.54
N CYS A 26 -18.66 -5.81 -6.35
CA CYS A 26 -17.24 -5.71 -5.98
C CYS A 26 -16.75 -6.92 -5.18
N THR A 27 -15.45 -7.18 -5.27
CA THR A 27 -14.73 -8.20 -4.49
C THR A 27 -14.21 -7.67 -3.13
N GLY A 28 -14.74 -6.52 -2.69
CA GLY A 28 -14.38 -5.88 -1.43
C GLY A 28 -12.97 -5.28 -1.44
N LYS A 29 -12.55 -4.66 -2.55
CA LYS A 29 -11.20 -4.09 -2.73
C LYS A 29 -10.79 -3.16 -1.58
N CYS A 30 -11.64 -2.19 -1.23
CA CYS A 30 -11.42 -1.24 -0.11
C CYS A 30 -11.30 -1.88 1.28
N CYS A 31 -11.62 -3.16 1.44
CA CYS A 31 -11.47 -3.92 2.68
C CYS A 31 -10.23 -4.83 2.69
N ARG A 32 -9.34 -4.71 1.68
CA ARG A 32 -8.14 -5.53 1.50
C ARG A 32 -6.84 -4.74 1.62
N TYR A 33 -6.94 -3.45 1.87
CA TYR A 33 -5.84 -2.58 2.19
C TYR A 33 -6.33 -1.39 3.01
N PHE A 34 -5.38 -0.67 3.59
CA PHE A 34 -5.59 0.71 4.01
C PHE A 34 -4.44 1.56 3.49
N SER A 35 -4.71 2.84 3.29
CA SER A 35 -3.70 3.81 2.87
C SER A 35 -3.72 5.01 3.78
N LEU A 36 -2.54 5.50 4.13
CA LEU A 36 -2.33 6.65 4.99
C LEU A 36 -1.42 7.64 4.28
N PRO A 37 -1.72 8.95 4.34
CA PRO A 37 -0.77 9.94 3.86
C PRO A 37 0.51 9.86 4.70
N ILE A 38 1.64 10.03 4.04
CA ILE A 38 2.96 10.18 4.67
C ILE A 38 3.55 11.52 4.24
N GLU A 39 4.48 12.04 5.04
CA GLU A 39 5.23 13.23 4.68
C GLU A 39 5.99 13.02 3.37
N THR A 40 6.13 14.09 2.58
CA THR A 40 6.90 14.03 1.34
C THR A 40 8.39 13.88 1.70
N PRO A 41 9.07 12.80 1.27
CA PRO A 41 10.49 12.61 1.57
C PRO A 41 11.34 13.67 0.85
N THR A 42 12.26 14.29 1.59
CA THR A 42 13.15 15.35 1.06
C THR A 42 14.63 15.06 1.29
N THR A 43 14.95 14.12 2.17
CA THR A 43 16.31 13.76 2.56
C THR A 43 16.60 12.28 2.35
N TRP A 44 17.89 11.93 2.29
CA TRP A 44 18.32 10.52 2.22
C TRP A 44 17.78 9.65 3.36
N ASP A 45 17.63 10.23 4.55
CA ASP A 45 17.13 9.51 5.73
C ASP A 45 15.62 9.28 5.63
N ASP A 46 14.85 10.21 5.05
CA ASP A 46 13.43 10.02 4.78
C ASP A 46 13.22 8.85 3.79
N TYR A 47 14.00 8.83 2.70
CA TYR A 47 13.93 7.73 1.74
C TYR A 47 14.37 6.39 2.33
N ASP A 48 15.33 6.37 3.27
CA ASP A 48 15.72 5.14 3.97
C ASP A 48 14.63 4.64 4.92
N ALA A 49 13.89 5.54 5.57
CA ALA A 49 12.72 5.18 6.37
C ALA A 49 11.60 4.57 5.50
N ILE A 50 11.33 5.16 4.33
CA ILE A 50 10.34 4.61 3.39
C ILE A 50 10.83 3.27 2.82
N ARG A 51 12.13 3.12 2.58
CA ARG A 51 12.77 1.86 2.16
C ARG A 51 12.49 0.76 3.18
N TRP A 52 12.55 1.06 4.47
CA TRP A 52 12.19 0.13 5.54
C TRP A 52 10.72 -0.30 5.47
N TYR A 53 9.76 0.59 5.16
CA TYR A 53 8.36 0.19 4.96
C TYR A 53 8.25 -0.87 3.86
N LEU A 54 8.81 -0.58 2.67
CA LEU A 54 8.74 -1.43 1.49
C LEU A 54 9.39 -2.81 1.69
N ALA A 55 10.38 -2.92 2.56
CA ALA A 55 11.06 -4.18 2.87
C ALA A 55 10.13 -5.25 3.50
N HIS A 56 8.93 -4.88 3.96
CA HIS A 56 7.97 -5.81 4.57
C HIS A 56 7.06 -6.52 3.53
N GLY A 57 7.17 -6.19 2.23
CA GLY A 57 6.55 -6.93 1.11
C GLY A 57 5.03 -6.81 0.95
N GLN A 58 4.28 -6.48 2.00
CA GLN A 58 2.84 -6.19 1.96
C GLN A 58 2.52 -4.70 1.89
N THR A 59 3.47 -3.91 1.39
CA THR A 59 3.37 -2.47 1.34
C THR A 59 3.75 -1.96 -0.03
N LEU A 60 3.11 -0.88 -0.45
CA LEU A 60 3.57 -0.08 -1.58
C LEU A 60 3.47 1.38 -1.20
N VAL A 61 4.30 2.21 -1.82
CA VAL A 61 4.29 3.66 -1.61
C VAL A 61 3.94 4.30 -2.94
N TYR A 62 2.98 5.22 -2.95
CA TYR A 62 2.53 5.87 -4.17
C TYR A 62 2.34 7.37 -3.97
N VAL A 63 2.36 8.10 -5.08
CA VAL A 63 2.09 9.54 -5.12
C VAL A 63 0.83 9.78 -5.93
N HIS A 64 -0.13 10.50 -5.36
CA HIS A 64 -1.35 10.90 -6.05
C HIS A 64 -1.61 12.39 -5.81
N LYS A 65 -1.70 13.17 -6.90
CA LYS A 65 -1.91 14.62 -6.87
C LYS A 65 -0.87 15.31 -5.96
N GLY A 66 0.38 14.84 -6.01
CA GLY A 66 1.49 15.37 -5.21
C GLY A 66 1.54 14.92 -3.74
N THR A 67 0.54 14.17 -3.23
CA THR A 67 0.57 13.62 -1.87
C THR A 67 1.16 12.21 -1.88
N TRP A 68 2.06 11.93 -0.94
CA TRP A 68 2.65 10.61 -0.74
C TRP A 68 1.78 9.77 0.18
N TYR A 69 1.67 8.48 -0.13
CA TYR A 69 0.86 7.53 0.60
C TYR A 69 1.64 6.25 0.86
N LEU A 70 1.54 5.75 2.09
CA LEU A 70 1.85 4.37 2.41
C LEU A 70 0.57 3.56 2.29
N LEU A 71 0.60 2.50 1.49
CA LEU A 71 -0.46 1.51 1.43
C LEU A 71 0.02 0.21 2.05
N VAL A 72 -0.80 -0.34 2.94
CA VAL A 72 -0.57 -1.64 3.55
C VAL A 72 -1.66 -2.59 3.07
N GLN A 73 -1.24 -3.64 2.37
CA GLN A 73 -2.12 -4.73 1.94
C GLN A 73 -2.45 -5.61 3.15
N SER A 74 -3.66 -5.45 3.67
CA SER A 74 -4.14 -6.21 4.81
C SER A 74 -5.63 -6.44 4.70
N ARG A 75 -6.04 -7.68 4.91
CA ARG A 75 -7.45 -8.07 4.85
C ARG A 75 -8.16 -7.65 6.13
N CYS A 76 -9.18 -6.80 6.01
CA CYS A 76 -10.06 -6.44 7.11
C CYS A 76 -10.70 -7.70 7.74
N LYS A 77 -10.64 -7.81 9.07
CA LYS A 77 -11.20 -8.96 9.79
C LYS A 77 -12.72 -9.09 9.65
N TYR A 78 -13.43 -8.00 9.38
CA TYR A 78 -14.89 -7.98 9.20
C TYR A 78 -15.35 -8.26 7.76
N LEU A 79 -14.42 -8.48 6.81
CA LEU A 79 -14.79 -8.85 5.45
C LEU A 79 -15.31 -10.30 5.41
N THR A 80 -16.52 -10.50 4.91
CA THR A 80 -17.14 -11.83 4.77
C THR A 80 -16.73 -12.52 3.46
N PRO A 81 -16.94 -13.85 3.31
CA PRO A 81 -16.75 -14.54 2.03
C PRO A 81 -17.63 -14.01 0.88
N ALA A 82 -18.74 -13.34 1.21
CA ALA A 82 -19.62 -12.68 0.26
C ALA A 82 -19.11 -11.29 -0.18
N ASN A 83 -17.89 -10.89 0.22
CA ASN A 83 -17.32 -9.57 -0.03
C ASN A 83 -18.18 -8.42 0.51
N ARG A 84 -18.74 -8.61 1.70
CA ARG A 84 -19.49 -7.57 2.44
C ARG A 84 -18.89 -7.36 3.82
N CYS A 85 -19.09 -6.16 4.38
CA CYS A 85 -18.68 -5.86 5.75
C CYS A 85 -19.70 -6.45 6.74
N ALA A 86 -19.24 -7.29 7.66
CA ALA A 86 -20.07 -7.90 8.70
C ALA A 86 -20.63 -6.87 9.71
N ILE A 87 -19.98 -5.71 9.84
CA ILE A 87 -20.37 -4.62 10.75
C ILE A 87 -20.79 -3.36 9.98
N TYR A 88 -21.49 -3.50 8.85
CA TYR A 88 -21.73 -2.36 7.94
C TYR A 88 -22.34 -1.12 8.62
N LEU A 89 -23.29 -1.31 9.54
CA LEU A 89 -23.93 -0.21 10.28
C LEU A 89 -23.03 0.39 11.37
N ASP A 90 -22.10 -0.40 11.92
CA ASP A 90 -21.14 0.01 12.96
C ASP A 90 -19.72 0.22 12.40
N ARG A 91 -19.59 0.37 11.08
CA ARG A 91 -18.29 0.53 10.41
C ARG A 91 -17.59 1.79 10.89
N PRO A 92 -16.25 1.83 11.04
CA PRO A 92 -15.52 3.03 11.48
C PRO A 92 -15.79 4.26 10.60
N LYS A 93 -15.54 5.46 11.14
CA LYS A 93 -15.81 6.76 10.46
C LYS A 93 -15.25 6.80 9.02
N ILE A 94 -14.00 6.40 8.81
CA ILE A 94 -13.36 6.39 7.48
C ILE A 94 -14.11 5.50 6.48
N CYS A 95 -14.66 4.37 6.93
CA CYS A 95 -15.47 3.49 6.10
C CYS A 95 -16.88 4.07 5.88
N ARG A 96 -17.42 4.85 6.83
CA ARG A 96 -18.73 5.52 6.70
C ARG A 96 -18.72 6.64 5.68
N GLU A 97 -17.64 7.40 5.66
CA GLU A 97 -17.47 8.57 4.79
C GLU A 97 -17.01 8.20 3.38
N TYR A 98 -16.61 6.95 3.15
CA TYR A 98 -16.25 6.45 1.84
C TYR A 98 -17.41 6.53 0.84
N THR A 99 -17.13 7.01 -0.37
CA THR A 99 -18.08 7.07 -1.50
C THR A 99 -17.54 6.29 -2.68
N THR A 100 -18.44 5.84 -3.57
CA THR A 100 -18.06 5.14 -4.80
C THR A 100 -17.65 6.08 -5.93
N ALA A 101 -17.62 7.40 -5.71
CA ALA A 101 -17.38 8.39 -6.76
C ALA A 101 -15.98 8.27 -7.37
N GLU A 102 -14.95 8.16 -6.53
CA GLU A 102 -13.53 8.00 -6.92
C GLU A 102 -13.02 6.58 -6.59
N CYS A 103 -13.93 5.61 -6.54
CA CYS A 103 -13.59 4.23 -6.22
C CYS A 103 -12.87 3.55 -7.39
N GLU A 104 -11.83 2.78 -7.05
CA GLU A 104 -11.00 1.94 -7.92
C GLU A 104 -11.73 0.72 -8.52
N TYR A 105 -13.06 0.70 -8.43
CA TYR A 105 -13.86 -0.39 -8.96
C TYR A 105 -13.70 -0.46 -10.47
N ASP A 106 -13.98 0.64 -11.19
CA ASP A 106 -13.92 0.73 -12.66
C ASP A 106 -12.61 1.27 -13.22
N GLU A 107 -11.84 1.94 -12.38
CA GLU A 107 -10.61 2.60 -12.81
C GLU A 107 -9.38 1.76 -12.42
N ASP A 108 -8.44 1.71 -13.35
CA ASP A 108 -7.09 1.28 -13.05
C ASP A 108 -6.39 2.37 -12.23
N TRP A 109 -5.53 1.94 -11.30
CA TRP A 109 -4.84 2.84 -10.40
C TRP A 109 -3.95 3.82 -11.18
N SER A 110 -4.36 5.10 -11.24
CA SER A 110 -3.57 6.17 -11.83
C SER A 110 -2.83 6.93 -10.73
N PHE A 111 -1.51 6.79 -10.74
CA PHE A 111 -0.62 7.45 -9.78
C PHE A 111 0.49 8.19 -10.51
N ASP A 112 0.95 9.28 -9.90
CA ASP A 112 2.10 10.03 -10.39
C ASP A 112 3.37 9.18 -10.28
N LYS A 113 3.47 8.36 -9.22
CA LYS A 113 4.59 7.44 -8.91
C LYS A 113 4.08 6.25 -8.10
N VAL A 114 4.71 5.10 -8.28
CA VAL A 114 4.49 3.91 -7.45
C VAL A 114 5.81 3.20 -7.21
N PHE A 115 6.04 2.81 -5.96
CA PHE A 115 7.19 2.04 -5.53
C PHE A 115 6.68 0.76 -4.85
N TYR A 116 7.02 -0.37 -5.44
CA TYR A 116 6.72 -1.70 -4.92
C TYR A 116 7.90 -2.29 -4.15
N THR A 117 9.12 -1.89 -4.49
CA THR A 117 10.34 -2.45 -3.87
C THR A 117 11.23 -1.36 -3.28
N PRO A 118 12.01 -1.70 -2.24
CA PRO A 118 13.07 -0.86 -1.71
C PRO A 118 13.99 -0.27 -2.79
N GLU A 119 14.34 -1.07 -3.79
CA GLU A 119 15.29 -0.72 -4.86
C GLU A 119 14.74 0.35 -5.78
N GLN A 120 13.47 0.24 -6.20
CA GLN A 120 12.80 1.23 -7.04
C GLN A 120 12.79 2.62 -6.39
N LEU A 121 12.48 2.64 -5.09
CA LEU A 121 12.50 3.87 -4.31
C LEU A 121 13.93 4.44 -4.21
N TRP A 122 14.91 3.57 -4.00
CA TRP A 122 16.30 3.97 -3.82
C TRP A 122 16.92 4.54 -5.09
N GLU A 123 16.61 3.96 -6.25
CA GLU A 123 16.99 4.49 -7.56
C GLU A 123 16.38 5.86 -7.80
N TYR A 124 15.09 6.04 -7.47
CA TYR A 124 14.43 7.34 -7.57
C TYR A 124 15.08 8.39 -6.67
N ALA A 125 15.36 8.05 -5.41
CA ALA A 125 16.05 8.94 -4.47
C ALA A 125 17.41 9.38 -5.01
N ALA A 126 18.19 8.44 -5.55
CA ALA A 126 19.50 8.72 -6.14
C ALA A 126 19.46 9.63 -7.37
N ALA A 127 18.37 9.61 -8.13
CA ALA A 127 18.20 10.47 -9.29
C ALA A 127 17.85 11.92 -8.94
N ILE A 128 17.17 12.15 -7.81
CA ILE A 128 16.64 13.49 -7.46
C ILE A 128 17.42 14.18 -6.34
N LEU A 129 18.12 13.42 -5.49
CA LEU A 129 18.83 13.96 -4.34
C LEU A 129 20.28 14.30 -4.68
N PRO A 130 20.87 15.29 -3.99
CA PRO A 130 22.30 15.56 -4.12
C PRO A 130 23.13 14.35 -3.69
N PRO A 131 24.36 14.18 -4.23
CA PRO A 131 25.24 13.07 -3.89
C PRO A 131 25.41 12.90 -2.38
N ARG A 132 25.33 11.65 -1.90
CA ARG A 132 25.54 11.34 -0.49
C ARG A 132 26.94 11.78 -0.09
N ARG A 133 27.05 12.66 0.90
CA ARG A 133 28.34 12.91 1.56
C ARG A 133 28.79 11.58 2.17
N ARG A 134 29.91 11.03 1.69
CA ARG A 134 30.54 9.88 2.35
C ARG A 134 30.83 10.28 3.79
N LYS A 135 30.26 9.56 4.77
CA LYS A 135 30.78 9.62 6.13
C LYS A 135 32.25 9.19 6.08
N PRO A 136 33.18 9.91 6.71
CA PRO A 136 34.54 9.43 6.89
C PRO A 136 34.47 8.01 7.48
N ALA A 137 35.33 7.11 6.99
CA ALA A 137 35.42 5.78 7.56
C ALA A 137 35.61 5.90 9.08
N PRO A 138 34.85 5.17 9.90
CA PRO A 138 35.11 5.15 11.33
C PRO A 138 36.55 4.72 11.55
N ALA A 139 37.30 5.48 12.37
CA ALA A 139 38.61 5.06 12.83
C ALA A 139 38.41 3.69 13.50
N GLY A 140 39.01 2.64 12.92
CA GLY A 140 38.73 1.27 13.30
C GLY A 140 39.06 1.03 14.77
N ASN A 141 38.05 0.79 15.58
CA ASN A 141 38.20 0.06 16.84
C ASN A 141 37.50 -1.29 16.66
N GLY A 142 38.24 -2.35 16.98
CA GLY A 142 38.02 -3.72 16.55
C GLY A 142 36.63 -4.30 16.82
N LEU A 143 36.26 -5.22 15.94
CA LEU A 143 35.11 -6.10 16.09
C LEU A 143 35.22 -6.85 17.43
N VAL A 144 34.36 -6.56 18.40
CA VAL A 144 34.17 -7.45 19.54
C VAL A 144 33.22 -8.55 19.09
N VAL A 145 33.77 -9.74 18.82
CA VAL A 145 32.99 -10.97 18.62
C VAL A 145 32.39 -11.32 19.98
N LEU A 146 31.10 -11.05 20.18
CA LEU A 146 30.37 -11.56 21.34
C LEU A 146 30.23 -13.08 21.16
N GLY A 147 30.95 -13.82 22.00
CA GLY A 147 30.96 -15.28 22.00
C GLY A 147 29.56 -15.86 22.21
N ASN A 148 29.27 -16.92 21.46
CA ASN A 148 28.07 -17.74 21.61
C ASN A 148 28.04 -18.39 22.99
N GLY A 149 27.29 -17.82 23.94
CA GLY A 149 26.82 -18.53 25.13
C GLY A 149 25.50 -19.24 24.83
N PRO A 150 25.24 -20.45 25.38
CA PRO A 150 24.02 -21.17 25.11
C PRO A 150 22.83 -20.45 25.75
N LEU A 151 21.74 -20.31 24.99
CA LEU A 151 20.45 -19.78 25.48
C LEU A 151 19.82 -20.76 26.49
N PRO A 152 19.07 -20.26 27.50
CA PRO A 152 18.37 -21.08 28.49
C PRO A 152 17.18 -21.86 27.91
#